data_AF-A0A2N0FU49-F1
#
_entry.id   AF-A0A2N0FU49-F1
#
_cell.length_a   1.000
_cell.length_b   1.000
_cell.length_c   1.000
_cell.angle_alpha   90.00
_cell.angle_beta   90.00
_cell.angle_gamma   90.00
#
_symmetry.space_group_name_H-M   'P 1'
#
loop_
_entity.id
_entity.type
_entity.pdbx_description
1 polymer ?
#
loop_
_entity_poly.entity_id
_entity_poly.type
_entity_poly.pdbx_seq_one_letter_code
_entity_poly.pdbx_strand_id
1 'polypeptide(L)' 'MAKIEIKGTPEKLERVSIFLKANNIEHTIMDDYGNHSKEVSDKYKELMRKFNH' A
#
# COMPACT_ATOMS: atom_id res chain seq x y z
N MET A 1 -9.45 10.81 19.21
CA MET A 1 -9.25 11.30 17.83
C MET A 1 -9.75 10.24 16.86
N ALA A 2 -10.48 10.61 15.81
CA ALA A 2 -10.98 9.65 14.84
C ALA A 2 -9.88 9.29 13.82
N LYS A 3 -9.68 7.99 13.59
CA LYS A 3 -8.80 7.49 12.53
C LYS A 3 -9.64 7.28 11.26
N ILE A 4 -9.21 7.82 10.13
CA ILE A 4 -9.85 7.63 8.83
C ILE A 4 -8.99 6.67 8.01
N GLU A 5 -9.58 5.60 7.50
CA GLU A 5 -8.92 4.65 6.60
C GLU A 5 -9.61 4.71 5.23
N ILE A 6 -8.83 4.95 4.17
CA ILE A 6 -9.33 5.06 2.80
C ILE A 6 -8.78 3.87 2.00
N LYS A 7 -9.67 3.05 1.45
CA LYS A 7 -9.32 1.88 0.62
C LYS A 7 -9.70 2.15 -0.84
N GLY A 8 -8.84 1.80 -1.78
CA GLY A 8 -9.08 2.02 -3.21
C GLY A 8 -7.97 1.50 -4.09
N THR A 9 -8.11 1.69 -5.41
CA THR A 9 -7.03 1.41 -6.37
C THR A 9 -5.88 2.40 -6.18
N PRO A 10 -4.64 2.03 -6.56
CA PRO A 10 -3.47 2.91 -6.46
C PRO A 10 -3.72 4.31 -7.08
N GLU A 11 -4.32 4.36 -8.26
CA GLU A 11 -4.65 5.61 -8.99
C GLU A 11 -5.64 6.53 -8.23
N LYS A 12 -6.54 5.94 -7.44
CA LYS A 12 -7.48 6.72 -6.61
C LYS A 12 -6.78 7.21 -5.35
N LEU A 13 -5.96 6.36 -4.72
CA LEU A 13 -5.21 6.73 -3.53
C LEU A 13 -4.16 7.81 -3.82
N GLU A 14 -3.54 7.78 -5.00
CA GLU A 14 -2.61 8.83 -5.45
C GLU A 14 -3.29 10.19 -5.57
N ARG A 15 -4.48 10.25 -6.20
CA ARG A 15 -5.27 11.49 -6.28
C ARG A 15 -5.64 12.03 -4.90
N VAL A 16 -6.02 11.15 -3.98
CA VAL A 16 -6.33 11.53 -2.59
C VAL A 16 -5.08 12.03 -1.86
N SER A 17 -3.93 11.37 -2.06
CA SER A 17 -2.64 11.79 -1.48
C SER A 17 -2.23 13.19 -1.96
N ILE A 18 -2.36 13.46 -3.26
CA ILE A 18 -2.09 14.79 -3.84
C ILE A 18 -2.97 15.85 -3.18
N PHE A 19 -4.27 15.57 -3.03
CA PHE A 19 -5.20 16.48 -2.38
C PHE A 19 -4.84 16.74 -0.91
N LEU A 20 -4.53 15.70 -0.14
CA LEU A 20 -4.15 15.83 1.27
C LEU A 20 -2.84 16.63 1.42
N LYS A 21 -1.86 16.35 0.57
CA LYS A 21 -0.58 17.08 0.54
C LYS A 21 -0.78 18.56 0.19
N ALA A 22 -1.63 18.87 -0.77
CA ALA A 22 -1.94 20.25 -1.16
C ALA A 22 -2.59 21.07 -0.04
N ASN A 23 -3.29 20.40 0.89
CA ASN A 23 -3.94 21.02 2.04
C ASN A 23 -3.08 20.98 3.33
N ASN A 24 -1.81 20.57 3.24
CA ASN A 24 -0.92 20.36 4.40
C ASN A 24 -1.49 19.39 5.44
N ILE A 25 -2.23 18.37 5.00
CA ILE A 25 -2.76 17.32 5.86
C ILE A 25 -1.78 16.16 5.87
N GLU A 26 -1.22 15.87 7.04
CA GLU A 26 -0.31 14.74 7.25
C GLU A 26 -1.05 13.41 7.04
N HIS A 27 -0.48 12.55 6.21
CA HIS A 27 -1.05 11.26 5.87
C HIS A 27 0.05 10.26 5.52
N THR A 28 -0.25 8.97 5.63
CA THR A 28 0.67 7.88 5.29
C THR A 28 -0.01 6.96 4.30
N ILE A 29 0.67 6.65 3.20
CA ILE A 29 0.26 5.59 2.28
C ILE A 29 0.91 4.31 2.76
N MET A 30 0.12 3.28 3.03
CA MET A 30 0.60 1.96 3.41
C MET A 30 0.05 0.94 2.43
N ASP A 31 0.90 0.02 1.99
CA ASP A 31 0.45 -1.14 1.23
C ASP A 31 -0.36 -2.06 2.13
N ASP A 32 -1.56 -2.44 1.68
CA ASP A 32 -2.36 -3.46 2.36
C ASP A 32 -1.86 -4.84 1.92
N TYR A 33 -1.05 -5.47 2.77
CA TYR A 33 -0.56 -6.83 2.54
C TYR A 33 -1.60 -7.92 2.92
N GLY A 34 -2.82 -7.53 3.32
CA GLY A 34 -3.88 -8.45 3.74
C GLY A 34 -3.48 -9.29 4.95
N ASN A 35 -3.76 -10.61 4.92
CA ASN A 35 -3.36 -11.56 5.96
C ASN A 35 -1.89 -12.01 5.89
N HIS A 36 -1.12 -11.51 4.94
CA HIS A 36 0.27 -11.90 4.77
C HIS A 36 1.17 -10.75 5.26
N SER A 37 2.20 -11.08 6.05
CA SER A 37 3.27 -10.12 6.33
C SER A 37 4.02 -9.79 5.03
N LYS A 38 4.58 -8.58 4.95
CA LYS A 38 5.47 -8.16 3.85
C LYS A 38 6.55 -9.20 3.58
N GLU A 39 7.09 -9.81 4.63
CA GLU A 39 8.09 -10.87 4.57
C GLU A 39 7.63 -12.13 3.83
N VAL A 40 6.35 -12.48 3.91
CA VAL A 40 5.77 -13.64 3.22
C VAL A 40 5.60 -13.34 1.73
N SER A 41 5.17 -12.12 1.41
CA SER A 41 5.03 -11.65 0.03
C SER A 41 6.39 -11.61 -0.69
N ASP A 42 7.41 -11.10 -0.03
CA ASP A 42 8.76 -11.02 -0.59
C ASP A 42 9.37 -12.41 -0.79
N LYS A 43 9.23 -13.32 0.19
CA LYS A 43 9.65 -14.73 0.04
C LYS A 43 8.95 -15.44 -1.12
N TYR A 44 7.65 -15.20 -1.31
CA TYR A 44 6.90 -15.78 -2.42
C TYR A 44 7.39 -15.26 -3.78
N LYS A 45 7.65 -13.96 -3.90
CA LYS A 45 8.23 -13.38 -5.13
C LYS A 45 9.60 -13.96 -5.45
N GLU A 46 10.45 -14.12 -4.43
CA GLU A 46 11.76 -14.76 -4.60
C GLU A 46 11.64 -16.23 -5.04
N LEU A 47 10.70 -16.98 -4.44
CA LEU A 47 10.44 -18.37 -4.80
C LEU A 47 9.95 -18.47 -6.26
N MET A 48 8.98 -17.65 -6.65
CA MET A 48 8.46 -17.63 -8.01
C MET A 48 9.54 -17.31 -9.05
N ARG A 49 10.42 -16.34 -8.75
CA ARG A 49 11.56 -16.02 -9.63
C ARG A 49 12.53 -17.19 -9.77
N LYS A 50 12.70 -18.00 -8.73
CA LYS A 50 13.64 -19.15 -8.72
C LYS A 50 13.11 -20.36 -9.51
N PHE A 51 11.80 -20.60 -9.49
CA PHE A 51 11.21 -21.83 -10.05
C PHE A 51 10.58 -21.66 -11.44
N ASN A 52 10.46 -20.44 -11.94
CA ASN A 52 9.82 -20.15 -13.24
C ASN A 52 10.85 -19.93 -14.38
N HIS A 53 11.96 -20.69 -14.36
CA HIS A 53 13.03 -20.66 -15.38
C HIS A 53 12.81 -21.70 -16.47
#